data_AF-A0A7C0ZWQ0-F1
#
_entry.id   AF-A0A7C0ZWQ0-F1
#
_cell.length_a   1.000
_cell.length_b   1.000
_cell.length_c   1.000
_cell.angle_alpha   90.00
_cell.angle_beta   90.00
_cell.angle_gamma   90.00
#
_symmetry.space_group_name_H-M   'P 1'
#
loop_
_entity.id
_entity.type
_entity.pdbx_description
1 polymer ?
#
loop_
_entity_poly.entity_id
_entity_poly.type
_entity_poly.pdbx_seq_one_letter_code
_entity_poly.pdbx_strand_id
1 'polypeptide(L)'
;MSEKLLEIEDLLGDDEDVLDESTEELYDLVIPPGVPASLIHEIVAEFELEPHNKVVNSSVEDGEYFGMKLIVLRGDRETVERANKYLFDVFDDRVGCFED
;
A
#
# COMPACT_ATOMS: atom_id res chain seq x y z
N MET A 1 -42.59 -6.32 9.33
CA MET A 1 -41.21 -6.81 9.10
C MET A 1 -40.30 -5.71 9.66
N SER A 2 -39.84 -5.84 10.90
CA SER A 2 -38.90 -4.87 11.46
C SER A 2 -37.56 -5.07 10.81
N GLU A 3 -37.02 -4.00 10.22
CA GLU A 3 -35.67 -3.92 9.69
C GLU A 3 -34.73 -3.98 10.89
N LYS A 4 -34.11 -5.15 11.13
CA LYS A 4 -33.10 -5.31 12.17
C LYS A 4 -31.86 -4.57 11.67
N LEU A 5 -31.53 -3.47 12.32
CA LEU A 5 -30.30 -2.72 12.08
C LEU A 5 -29.16 -3.60 12.59
N LEU A 6 -28.32 -4.09 11.67
CA LEU A 6 -27.12 -4.84 12.02
C LEU A 6 -26.16 -3.86 12.69
N GLU A 7 -26.00 -3.98 14.01
CA GLU A 7 -25.02 -3.22 14.77
C GLU A 7 -23.62 -3.77 14.46
N ILE A 8 -22.63 -2.88 14.47
CA ILE A 8 -21.23 -3.18 14.10
C ILE A 8 -20.66 -4.32 14.96
N GLU A 9 -21.23 -4.47 16.15
CA GLU A 9 -20.94 -5.47 17.18
C GLU A 9 -21.34 -6.90 16.75
N ASP A 10 -22.32 -7.07 15.86
CA ASP A 10 -22.77 -8.38 15.35
C ASP A 10 -21.83 -8.90 14.23
N LEU A 11 -21.09 -7.99 13.57
CA LEU A 11 -20.11 -8.30 12.53
C LEU A 11 -18.72 -8.59 13.13
N LEU A 12 -18.39 -7.95 14.25
CA LEU A 12 -17.23 -8.24 15.08
C LEU A 12 -17.54 -9.40 16.03
N GLY A 13 -18.00 -10.52 15.44
CA GLY A 13 -18.10 -11.78 16.16
C GLY A 13 -16.79 -12.06 16.90
N ASP A 14 -16.94 -12.75 18.03
CA ASP A 14 -15.93 -13.18 19.02
C ASP A 14 -14.78 -14.04 18.43
N ASP A 15 -14.33 -13.77 17.21
CA ASP A 15 -13.02 -14.16 16.70
C ASP A 15 -11.99 -13.28 17.43
N GLU A 16 -11.77 -13.61 18.70
CA GLU A 16 -10.42 -13.61 19.27
C GLU A 16 -9.59 -14.57 18.42
N ASP A 17 -9.24 -14.16 17.20
CA ASP A 17 -8.05 -14.64 16.53
C ASP A 17 -6.92 -14.30 17.49
N VAL A 18 -6.50 -15.33 18.23
CA VAL A 18 -5.19 -15.44 18.86
C VAL A 18 -4.15 -15.19 17.78
N LEU A 19 -3.92 -13.91 17.50
CA LEU A 19 -2.79 -13.40 16.75
C LEU A 19 -1.59 -13.75 17.62
N ASP A 20 -0.99 -14.90 17.32
CA ASP A 20 0.30 -15.29 17.83
C ASP A 20 1.25 -14.10 17.57
N GLU A 21 1.53 -13.31 18.61
CA GLU A 21 2.21 -11.99 18.59
C GLU A 21 3.70 -12.07 18.19
N SER A 22 4.06 -13.05 17.36
CA SER A 22 5.42 -13.40 16.99
C SER A 22 5.60 -13.73 15.51
N THR A 23 4.63 -13.39 14.66
CA THR A 23 4.91 -13.32 13.22
C THR A 23 5.45 -11.93 12.92
N GLU A 24 6.70 -11.83 12.47
CA GLU A 24 7.26 -10.58 11.93
C GLU A 24 6.37 -10.09 10.78
N GLU A 25 5.43 -9.20 11.09
CA GLU A 25 4.47 -8.67 10.13
C GLU A 25 5.22 -7.80 9.13
N LEU A 26 5.43 -8.35 7.92
CA LEU A 26 5.99 -7.61 6.81
C LEU A 26 4.89 -6.81 6.11
N TYR A 27 5.17 -5.54 5.87
CA TYR A 27 4.26 -4.60 5.23
C TYR A 27 4.74 -4.30 3.81
N ASP A 28 3.78 -4.06 2.91
CA ASP A 28 4.03 -3.72 1.52
C ASP A 28 3.73 -2.22 1.29
N LEU A 29 4.75 -1.45 0.89
CA LEU A 29 4.59 -0.09 0.39
C LEU A 29 4.28 -0.12 -1.10
N VAL A 30 3.05 0.23 -1.49
CA VAL A 30 2.66 0.34 -2.89
C VAL A 30 3.17 1.65 -3.48
N ILE A 31 4.00 1.57 -4.52
CA ILE A 31 4.50 2.75 -5.21
C ILE A 31 3.45 3.23 -6.22
N PRO A 32 2.97 4.48 -6.10
CA PRO A 32 1.98 5.01 -7.02
C PRO A 32 2.55 5.14 -8.45
N PRO A 33 1.71 5.00 -9.48
CA PRO A 33 2.13 5.24 -10.86
C PRO A 33 2.53 6.71 -11.03
N GLY A 34 3.68 6.95 -11.65
CA GLY A 34 4.24 8.30 -11.87
C GLY A 34 5.46 8.64 -11.01
N VAL A 35 5.77 7.82 -10.01
CA VAL A 35 7.02 7.96 -9.24
C VAL A 35 8.24 7.67 -10.14
N PRO A 36 9.22 8.58 -10.22
CA PRO A 36 10.41 8.37 -11.03
C PRO A 36 11.25 7.20 -10.50
N ALA A 37 11.76 6.36 -11.41
CA ALA A 37 12.55 5.18 -11.04
C ALA A 37 13.76 5.50 -10.14
N SER A 38 14.37 6.68 -10.31
CA SER A 38 15.46 7.16 -9.45
C SER A 38 15.03 7.25 -7.98
N LEU A 39 13.84 7.78 -7.69
CA LEU A 39 13.32 7.88 -6.32
C LEU A 39 13.05 6.50 -5.72
N ILE A 40 12.57 5.56 -6.52
CA ILE A 40 12.38 4.16 -6.08
C ILE A 40 13.72 3.54 -5.68
N HIS A 41 14.76 3.74 -6.48
CA HIS A 41 16.11 3.26 -6.17
C HIS A 41 16.71 3.94 -4.93
N GLU A 42 16.49 5.24 -4.75
CA GLU A 42 16.88 5.98 -3.54
C GLU A 42 16.22 5.36 -2.30
N ILE A 43 14.91 5.10 -2.33
CA ILE A 43 14.17 4.51 -1.21
C ILE A 43 14.65 3.10 -0.90
N VAL A 44 14.85 2.26 -1.92
CA VAL A 44 15.36 0.89 -1.74
C VAL A 44 16.76 0.91 -1.12
N ALA A 45 17.63 1.85 -1.51
CA ALA A 45 18.98 1.95 -0.98
C ALA A 45 19.03 2.52 0.44
N GLU A 46 18.18 3.50 0.76
CA GLU A 46 18.18 4.18 2.06
C GLU A 46 17.47 3.37 3.16
N PHE A 47 16.38 2.67 2.79
CA PHE A 47 15.54 1.94 3.74
C PHE A 47 15.73 0.42 3.67
N GLU A 48 16.63 -0.07 2.81
CA GLU A 48 16.93 -1.50 2.61
C GLU A 48 15.68 -2.37 2.33
N LEU A 49 14.66 -1.79 1.69
CA LEU A 49 13.40 -2.47 1.38
C LEU A 49 13.52 -3.38 0.15
N GLU A 50 12.82 -4.51 0.16
CA GLU A 50 12.83 -5.46 -0.95
C GLU A 50 11.83 -5.08 -2.06
N PRO A 51 12.26 -4.81 -3.30
CA PRO A 51 11.36 -4.47 -4.38
C PRO A 51 10.72 -5.71 -5.02
N HIS A 52 9.39 -5.76 -5.00
CA HIS A 52 8.55 -6.75 -5.64
C HIS A 52 7.74 -6.13 -6.78
N ASN A 53 7.49 -6.92 -7.84
CA ASN A 53 6.61 -6.53 -8.92
C ASN A 53 5.28 -7.27 -8.75
N LYS A 54 4.18 -6.53 -8.62
CA LYS A 54 2.83 -7.10 -8.50
C LYS A 54 2.02 -6.72 -9.73
N VAL A 55 1.60 -7.74 -10.49
CA VAL A 55 0.66 -7.54 -11.60
C VAL A 55 -0.75 -7.58 -11.02
N VAL A 56 -1.47 -6.47 -11.14
CA VAL A 56 -2.87 -6.38 -10.73
C VAL A 56 -3.72 -6.34 -11.99
N ASN A 57 -4.55 -7.35 -12.15
CA ASN A 57 -5.54 -7.41 -13.22
C ASN A 57 -6.86 -6.96 -12.62
N SER A 58 -7.37 -5.81 -13.08
CA SER A 58 -8.69 -5.33 -12.69
C SER A 58 -9.63 -5.44 -13.88
N SER A 59 -10.80 -6.02 -13.66
CA SER A 59 -11.88 -6.06 -14.65
C SER A 59 -12.70 -4.78 -14.56
N VAL A 60 -12.87 -4.09 -15.69
CA VAL A 60 -13.80 -2.97 -15.83
C VAL A 60 -15.16 -3.53 -16.26
N GLU A 61 -16.26 -2.84 -15.95
CA GLU A 61 -17.65 -3.29 -16.20
C GLU A 61 -17.95 -3.68 -17.67
N ASP A 62 -17.13 -3.26 -18.64
CA ASP A 62 -17.27 -3.63 -20.07
C ASP A 62 -16.56 -4.94 -20.47
N GLY A 63 -16.01 -5.71 -19.52
CA GLY A 63 -15.34 -6.98 -19.78
C GLY A 63 -13.91 -6.85 -20.34
N GLU A 64 -13.39 -5.62 -20.39
CA GLU A 64 -11.98 -5.35 -20.68
C GLU A 64 -11.13 -5.52 -19.41
N TYR A 65 -10.04 -6.29 -19.53
CA TYR A 65 -9.06 -6.46 -18.48
C TYR A 65 -7.99 -5.39 -18.58
N PHE A 66 -7.92 -4.51 -17.59
CA PHE A 66 -6.81 -3.58 -17.45
C PHE A 66 -5.75 -4.20 -16.54
N GLY A 67 -4.62 -4.62 -17.13
CA GLY A 67 -3.46 -5.10 -16.40
C GLY A 67 -2.54 -3.93 -16.04
N MET A 68 -2.38 -3.66 -14.75
CA MET A 68 -1.41 -2.68 -14.26
C MET A 68 -0.26 -3.40 -13.56
N LYS A 69 0.97 -3.05 -13.93
CA LYS A 69 2.18 -3.52 -13.24
C LYS A 69 2.53 -2.52 -12.15
N LEU A 70 2.36 -2.91 -10.89
CA LEU A 70 2.71 -2.12 -9.72
C LEU A 70 4.06 -2.58 -9.16
N ILE A 71 4.80 -1.63 -8.60
CA ILE A 71 5.99 -1.89 -7.81
C ILE A 71 5.60 -1.77 -6.35
N VAL A 72 5.99 -2.74 -5.54
CA VAL A 72 5.75 -2.79 -4.10
C VAL A 72 7.08 -2.98 -3.39
N LEU A 73 7.33 -2.24 -2.32
CA LEU A 73 8.53 -2.37 -1.50
C LEU A 73 8.14 -3.02 -0.17
N ARG A 74 8.71 -4.19 0.14
CA ARG A 74 8.37 -4.96 1.34
C ARG A 74 9.40 -4.74 2.44
N GLY A 75 8.93 -4.60 3.69
CA GLY A 75 9.78 -4.56 4.87
C GLY A 75 9.00 -4.38 6.17
N ASP A 76 9.71 -4.06 7.25
CA ASP A 76 9.11 -3.84 8.56
C ASP A 76 8.19 -2.62 8.56
N ARG A 77 7.17 -2.65 9.43
CA ARG A 77 6.18 -1.57 9.56
C ARG A 77 6.81 -0.18 9.69
N GLU A 78 7.73 -0.02 10.63
CA GLU A 78 8.36 1.27 10.91
C GLU A 78 9.16 1.77 9.70
N THR A 79 9.87 0.88 9.01
CA THR A 79 10.64 1.21 7.82
C THR A 79 9.72 1.60 6.65
N VAL A 80 8.63 0.87 6.46
CA VAL A 80 7.60 1.16 5.45
C VAL A 80 6.92 2.51 5.72
N GLU A 81 6.55 2.82 6.96
CA GLU A 81 5.94 4.10 7.31
C GLU A 81 6.90 5.28 7.09
N ARG A 82 8.18 5.13 7.43
CA ARG A 82 9.22 6.15 7.16
C ARG A 82 9.44 6.34 5.66
N ALA A 83 9.55 5.24 4.90
CA ALA A 83 9.71 5.28 3.46
C ALA A 83 8.50 5.91 2.76
N ASN A 84 7.28 5.62 3.23
CA ASN A 84 6.06 6.25 2.73
C ASN A 84 6.10 7.77 2.93
N LYS A 85 6.46 8.22 4.12
CA LYS A 85 6.57 9.66 4.42
C LYS A 85 7.61 10.34 3.53
N TYR A 86 8.80 9.73 3.39
CA TYR A 86 9.86 10.23 2.51
C TYR A 86 9.42 10.30 1.04
N LEU A 87 8.73 9.25 0.57
CA LEU A 87 8.20 9.22 -0.79
C LEU A 87 7.28 10.40 -1.06
N PHE A 88 6.34 10.69 -0.16
CA PHE A 88 5.42 11.83 -0.32
C PHE A 88 6.14 13.18 -0.21
N ASP A 89 7.04 13.35 0.75
CA ASP A 89 7.78 14.60 0.96
C ASP A 89 8.62 14.98 -0.26
N VAL A 90 9.37 14.01 -0.80
CA VAL A 90 10.21 14.21 -1.99
C VAL A 90 9.38 14.29 -3.26
N PHE A 91 8.30 13.53 -3.35
CA PHE A 91 7.41 13.60 -4.51
C PHE A 91 6.70 14.96 -4.56
N ASP A 92 6.23 15.49 -3.45
CA ASP A 92 5.61 16.82 -3.37
C ASP A 92 6.62 17.92 -3.74
N ASP A 93 7.83 17.89 -3.16
CA ASP A 93 8.91 18.84 -3.49
C ASP A 93 9.30 18.79 -4.98
N ARG A 94 9.41 17.58 -5.56
CA ARG A 94 9.79 17.40 -6.98
C ARG A 94 8.64 17.64 -7.96
N VAL A 95 7.39 17.50 -7.54
CA VAL A 95 6.18 17.68 -8.36
C VAL A 95 5.56 19.07 -8.17
N GLY A 96 6.15 19.92 -7.30
CA GLY A 96 5.82 21.32 -7.04
C GLY A 96 5.94 22.29 -8.25
N CYS A 97 5.55 21.87 -9.44
CA CYS A 97 5.39 22.66 -10.65
C CYS A 97 3.90 22.82 -11.08
N PHE A 98 2.94 22.66 -10.16
CA PHE A 98 1.52 22.94 -10.42
C PHE A 98 0.88 23.75 -9.28
N GLU A 99 1.54 24.81 -8.82
CA GLU A 99 0.83 25.93 -8.21
C GLU A 99 0.56 26.95 -9.33
N ASP A 100 -0.63 26.87 -9.95
CA ASP A 100 -1.25 27.95 -10.75
C ASP A 100 -2.37 28.61 -9.93
#